data_AF-A0A7C3J7P2-F1
#
_entry.id   AF-A0A7C3J7P2-F1
#
_cell.length_a   1.000
_cell.length_b   1.000
_cell.length_c   1.000
_cell.angle_alpha   90.00
_cell.angle_beta   90.00
_cell.angle_gamma   90.00
#
_symmetry.space_group_name_H-M   'P 1'
#
loop_
_entity.id
_entity.type
_entity.pdbx_description
1 polymer ?
#
loop_
_entity_poly.entity_id
_entity_poly.type
_entity_poly.pdbx_seq_one_letter_code
_entity_poly.pdbx_strand_id
1 'polypeptide(L)'
;MAIFKPGLKISLSALLIVVLAYLLIPVTPLFAGARPQAEEPAWATLEIRYKIPEAGEVFLLWGIDGWQPVPEEIRPTGTVVQDNVMHTPMKPATEAFIATLRVPVGTTLNYGFLVTKNNKGIEIESVWQGSGDQDYHTIATQDSVVELEASTAVIRKVAIEEPDLQLLQITLLFLTALCLFLAALVIVRVRRIPAQMNLGVIQPKDRRPLNLAAILDVAQQIDFPKLSQQFITPDRLKLIVVLTLITLVGLSIVSHYGLSTDEPPQIQMVWDNFDLIAEGERFQWEGEYYGPVFNLIAEIVFHFQKYLSLTFSNEDRTPDSQVSLKFENRLLERIKIKHPVTFLFSLLAYISVAGLIGIICGRKYGWFGAVVLVLFPRFWGHSFFNPKDSPFAAMFIFTTFMGAYLLGHYAKKGDDLKLGFNSTTVLTTLYGILVGLLTGIRIGGFIMIFFMG
;
A
#
# COMPACT_ATOMS: atom_id res chain seq x y z
N MET A 1 12.47 -5.38 -40.49
CA MET A 1 11.64 -6.09 -39.49
C MET A 1 10.18 -5.98 -39.94
N ALA A 2 9.71 -6.96 -40.70
CA ALA A 2 8.40 -6.94 -41.37
C ALA A 2 7.60 -8.19 -40.98
N ILE A 3 6.95 -8.15 -39.81
CA ILE A 3 5.98 -9.16 -39.39
C ILE A 3 4.86 -8.46 -38.61
N PHE A 4 3.99 -7.72 -39.30
CA PHE A 4 2.62 -7.49 -38.84
C PHE A 4 1.78 -7.13 -40.07
N LYS A 5 0.88 -8.04 -40.48
CA LYS A 5 -0.11 -7.75 -41.52
C LYS A 5 -1.10 -6.71 -40.96
N PRO A 6 -1.23 -5.51 -41.55
CA PRO A 6 -2.24 -4.55 -41.14
C PRO A 6 -3.62 -5.07 -41.60
N GLY A 7 -4.49 -5.45 -40.67
CA GLY A 7 -5.84 -5.91 -41.03
C GLY A 7 -6.66 -6.60 -39.96
N LEU A 8 -6.08 -7.00 -38.81
CA LEU A 8 -6.84 -7.68 -37.77
C LEU A 8 -7.73 -6.69 -37.00
N LYS A 9 -8.98 -6.53 -37.45
CA LYS A 9 -10.04 -5.84 -36.71
C LYS A 9 -10.54 -6.75 -35.60
N ILE A 10 -9.89 -6.72 -34.44
CA ILE A 10 -10.45 -7.32 -33.22
C ILE A 10 -11.67 -6.48 -32.85
N SER A 11 -12.87 -7.04 -32.94
CA SER A 11 -14.09 -6.34 -32.53
C SER A 11 -14.11 -6.21 -31.02
N LEU A 12 -14.58 -5.06 -30.52
CA LEU A 12 -14.74 -4.81 -29.08
C LEU A 12 -15.57 -5.92 -28.39
N SER A 13 -16.51 -6.51 -29.13
CA SER A 13 -17.32 -7.66 -28.71
C SER A 13 -16.51 -8.93 -28.46
N ALA A 14 -15.48 -9.24 -29.25
CA ALA A 14 -14.63 -10.41 -29.03
C ALA A 14 -13.81 -10.29 -27.73
N LEU A 15 -13.38 -9.07 -27.40
CA LEU A 15 -12.67 -8.81 -26.15
C LEU A 15 -13.59 -8.94 -24.93
N LEU A 16 -14.81 -8.42 -25.03
CA LEU A 16 -15.81 -8.51 -23.96
C LEU A 16 -16.13 -9.98 -23.62
N ILE A 17 -16.18 -10.85 -24.63
CA ILE A 17 -16.43 -12.29 -24.47
C ILE A 17 -15.29 -12.96 -23.71
N VAL A 18 -14.03 -12.62 -23.97
CA VAL A 18 -12.88 -13.20 -23.25
C VAL A 18 -12.86 -12.78 -21.78
N VAL A 19 -13.21 -11.52 -21.49
CA VAL A 19 -13.29 -11.01 -20.10
C VAL A 19 -14.46 -11.68 -19.35
N LEU A 20 -15.63 -11.80 -19.98
CA LEU A 20 -16.77 -12.52 -19.42
C LEU A 20 -16.45 -14.01 -19.18
N ALA A 21 -15.75 -14.66 -20.10
CA ALA A 21 -15.35 -16.06 -19.93
C ALA A 21 -14.36 -16.27 -18.76
N TYR A 22 -13.46 -15.31 -18.51
CA TYR A 22 -12.52 -15.37 -17.38
C TYR A 22 -13.21 -15.15 -16.03
N LEU A 23 -14.22 -14.28 -15.98
CA LEU A 23 -15.01 -14.01 -14.77
C LEU A 23 -15.96 -15.17 -14.39
N LEU A 24 -16.24 -16.08 -15.32
CA LEU A 24 -17.13 -17.24 -15.12
C LEU A 24 -16.39 -18.51 -14.69
N ILE A 25 -15.08 -18.47 -14.43
CA ILE A 25 -14.34 -19.63 -13.90
C ILE A 25 -14.57 -19.69 -12.38
N PRO A 26 -15.37 -20.64 -11.86
CA PRO A 26 -15.58 -20.76 -10.42
C PRO A 26 -14.28 -21.18 -9.74
N VAL A 27 -13.84 -20.40 -8.76
CA VAL A 27 -12.79 -20.79 -7.83
C VAL A 27 -13.38 -21.88 -6.94
N THR A 28 -13.09 -23.13 -7.25
CA THR A 28 -13.52 -24.26 -6.42
C THR A 28 -12.62 -24.34 -5.19
N PRO A 29 -13.17 -24.30 -3.96
CA PRO A 29 -12.40 -24.62 -2.78
C PRO A 29 -12.11 -26.13 -2.79
N LEU A 30 -10.92 -26.50 -3.27
CA LEU A 30 -10.29 -27.76 -2.91
C LEU A 30 -10.03 -27.69 -1.41
N PHE A 31 -10.68 -28.56 -0.64
CA PHE A 31 -10.26 -29.19 0.63
C PHE A 31 -11.49 -29.46 1.52
N ALA A 32 -12.07 -30.64 1.36
CA ALA A 32 -12.89 -31.29 2.38
C ALA A 32 -12.35 -32.72 2.54
N GLY A 33 -11.28 -32.86 3.33
CA GLY A 33 -10.75 -34.16 3.72
C GLY A 33 -11.70 -34.83 4.72
N ALA A 34 -12.07 -36.07 4.45
CA ALA A 34 -12.90 -36.89 5.35
C ALA A 34 -12.21 -37.05 6.71
N ARG A 35 -12.91 -36.67 7.80
CA ARG A 35 -12.43 -36.90 9.16
C ARG A 35 -12.53 -38.40 9.49
N PRO A 36 -11.45 -39.03 10.00
CA PRO A 36 -11.53 -40.37 10.56
C PRO A 36 -12.46 -40.40 11.78
N GLN A 37 -13.11 -41.54 11.98
CA GLN A 37 -13.99 -41.84 13.12
C GLN A 37 -13.17 -41.69 14.42
N ALA A 38 -13.43 -40.64 15.19
CA ALA A 38 -12.71 -40.35 16.41
C ALA A 38 -13.17 -41.26 17.56
N GLU A 39 -12.22 -41.94 18.20
CA GLU A 39 -12.39 -42.47 19.56
C GLU A 39 -12.79 -41.32 20.49
N GLU A 40 -13.62 -41.60 21.50
CA GLU A 40 -14.04 -40.56 22.45
C GLU A 40 -12.80 -39.89 23.05
N PRO A 41 -12.62 -38.57 22.86
CA PRO A 41 -11.40 -37.91 23.27
C PRO A 41 -11.27 -37.94 24.79
N ALA A 42 -10.07 -38.28 25.27
CA ALA A 42 -9.71 -38.03 26.66
C ALA A 42 -9.77 -36.51 26.92
N TRP A 43 -10.20 -36.11 28.12
CA TRP A 43 -10.39 -34.72 28.49
C TRP A 43 -9.36 -34.30 29.54
N ALA A 44 -8.84 -33.08 29.43
CA ALA A 44 -8.01 -32.43 30.44
C ALA A 44 -8.70 -31.18 30.99
N THR A 45 -8.45 -30.89 32.26
CA THR A 45 -8.92 -29.70 32.97
C THR A 45 -7.78 -28.69 33.10
N LEU A 46 -7.94 -27.50 32.53
CA LEU A 46 -6.95 -26.43 32.59
C LEU A 46 -7.47 -25.28 33.46
N GLU A 47 -6.71 -24.92 34.49
CA GLU A 47 -7.00 -23.74 35.30
C GLU A 47 -6.10 -22.58 34.86
N ILE A 48 -6.69 -21.52 34.31
CA ILE A 48 -5.97 -20.31 33.89
C ILE A 48 -6.11 -19.27 34.99
N ARG A 49 -4.97 -18.82 35.54
CA ARG A 49 -4.87 -17.76 36.55
C ARG A 49 -4.18 -16.55 35.97
N TYR A 50 -4.86 -15.41 36.01
CA TYR A 50 -4.37 -14.16 35.44
C TYR A 50 -4.28 -13.06 36.48
N LYS A 51 -3.06 -12.62 36.81
CA LYS A 51 -2.77 -11.60 37.82
C LYS A 51 -2.77 -10.21 37.19
N ILE A 52 -3.78 -9.41 37.51
CA ILE A 52 -3.91 -8.02 37.05
C ILE A 52 -4.60 -7.15 38.14
N PRO A 53 -3.83 -6.60 39.10
CA PRO A 53 -4.39 -5.94 40.30
C PRO A 53 -5.32 -4.75 40.03
N GLU A 54 -5.23 -4.16 38.84
CA GLU A 54 -5.95 -2.95 38.44
C GLU A 54 -7.28 -3.24 37.74
N ALA A 55 -7.55 -4.50 37.38
CA ALA A 55 -8.79 -4.92 36.72
C ALA A 55 -9.90 -5.22 37.75
N GLY A 56 -11.15 -4.98 37.34
CA GLY A 56 -12.35 -5.39 38.08
C GLY A 56 -13.19 -6.42 37.34
N GLU A 57 -13.01 -6.56 36.03
CA GLU A 57 -13.68 -7.56 35.20
C GLU A 57 -12.76 -7.99 34.08
N VAL A 58 -12.60 -9.31 33.93
CA VAL A 58 -11.75 -9.94 32.92
C VAL A 58 -12.49 -11.08 32.26
N PHE A 59 -12.44 -11.13 30.94
CA PHE A 59 -12.88 -12.25 30.12
C PHE A 59 -11.66 -12.99 29.58
N LEU A 60 -11.72 -14.32 29.62
CA LEU A 60 -10.82 -15.20 28.88
C LEU A 60 -11.40 -15.41 27.50
N LEU A 61 -10.70 -14.96 26.46
CA LEU A 61 -11.07 -15.26 25.07
C LEU A 61 -10.26 -16.47 24.64
N TRP A 62 -10.92 -17.50 24.14
CA TRP A 62 -10.23 -18.74 23.80
C TRP A 62 -10.89 -19.55 22.68
N GLY A 63 -10.11 -20.48 22.13
CA GLY A 63 -10.56 -21.55 21.24
C GLY A 63 -9.51 -22.65 21.13
N ILE A 64 -9.86 -23.76 20.50
CA ILE A 64 -8.94 -24.89 20.28
C ILE A 64 -8.50 -24.96 18.81
N ASP A 65 -7.27 -25.40 18.56
CA ASP A 65 -6.72 -25.68 17.22
C ASP A 65 -6.98 -24.57 16.18
N GLY A 66 -6.60 -23.33 16.55
CA GLY A 66 -6.81 -22.14 15.72
C GLY A 66 -8.18 -21.49 15.95
N TRP A 67 -8.50 -21.19 17.22
CA TRP A 67 -9.70 -20.46 17.62
C TRP A 67 -11.04 -21.17 17.35
N GLN A 68 -11.07 -22.50 17.23
CA GLN A 68 -12.33 -23.22 17.03
C GLN A 68 -13.13 -23.32 18.34
N PRO A 69 -14.46 -23.09 18.31
CA PRO A 69 -15.30 -23.22 19.48
C PRO A 69 -15.49 -24.69 19.87
N VAL A 70 -15.55 -24.97 21.17
CA VAL A 70 -15.93 -26.30 21.68
C VAL A 70 -17.47 -26.44 21.75
N PRO A 71 -18.02 -27.68 21.80
CA PRO A 71 -19.45 -27.92 22.04
C PRO A 71 -19.97 -27.24 23.30
N GLU A 72 -21.24 -26.82 23.28
CA GLU A 72 -21.83 -26.00 24.36
C GLU A 72 -21.86 -26.74 25.71
N GLU A 73 -22.00 -28.06 25.68
CA GLU A 73 -22.13 -28.93 26.84
C GLU A 73 -20.88 -28.93 27.74
N ILE A 74 -19.73 -28.54 27.19
CA ILE A 74 -18.45 -28.51 27.91
C ILE A 74 -17.93 -27.10 28.16
N ARG A 75 -18.66 -26.07 27.70
CA ARG A 75 -18.26 -24.68 27.94
C ARG A 75 -18.44 -24.31 29.41
N PRO A 76 -17.52 -23.52 30.00
CA PRO A 76 -17.74 -22.95 31.32
C PRO A 76 -19.01 -22.10 31.35
N THR A 77 -19.69 -22.05 32.51
CA THR A 77 -20.89 -21.22 32.69
C THR A 77 -20.64 -19.76 32.32
N GLY A 78 -21.55 -19.17 31.55
CA GLY A 78 -21.47 -17.77 31.11
C GLY A 78 -20.59 -17.54 29.88
N THR A 79 -20.06 -18.59 29.26
CA THR A 79 -19.31 -18.47 28.00
C THR A 79 -20.23 -18.09 26.85
N VAL A 80 -19.91 -17.00 26.14
CA VAL A 80 -20.61 -16.56 24.92
C VAL A 80 -19.67 -16.74 23.72
N VAL A 81 -20.21 -17.17 22.58
CA VAL A 81 -19.44 -17.23 21.32
C VAL A 81 -19.70 -15.96 20.53
N GLN A 82 -18.66 -15.18 20.26
CA GLN A 82 -18.72 -13.97 19.44
C GLN A 82 -17.59 -14.04 18.41
N ASP A 83 -17.91 -13.77 17.14
CA ASP A 83 -16.93 -13.80 16.04
C ASP A 83 -16.11 -15.11 15.99
N ASN A 84 -16.77 -16.23 16.32
CA ASN A 84 -16.19 -17.57 16.41
C ASN A 84 -15.16 -17.78 17.55
N VAL A 85 -15.03 -16.81 18.47
CA VAL A 85 -14.18 -16.88 19.66
C VAL A 85 -15.05 -17.06 20.90
N MET A 86 -14.61 -17.85 21.89
CA MET A 86 -15.34 -18.05 23.14
C MET A 86 -14.90 -17.04 24.19
N HIS A 87 -15.84 -16.29 24.73
CA HIS A 87 -15.64 -15.30 25.79
C HIS A 87 -16.15 -15.86 27.11
N THR A 88 -15.24 -16.30 27.99
CA THR A 88 -15.57 -16.84 29.30
C THR A 88 -15.29 -15.83 30.40
N PRO A 89 -16.28 -15.40 31.21
CA PRO A 89 -16.03 -14.51 32.34
C PRO A 89 -15.17 -15.21 33.39
N MET A 90 -14.06 -14.58 33.77
CA MET A 90 -13.18 -15.12 34.81
C MET A 90 -13.69 -14.73 36.20
N LYS A 91 -13.56 -15.64 37.17
CA LYS A 91 -13.96 -15.39 38.56
C LYS A 91 -12.83 -14.68 39.30
N PRO A 92 -13.08 -13.54 39.97
CA PRO A 92 -12.07 -12.90 40.80
C PRO A 92 -11.73 -13.79 42.00
N ALA A 93 -10.44 -13.95 42.26
CA ALA A 93 -9.85 -14.55 43.46
C ALA A 93 -8.90 -13.55 44.13
N THR A 94 -8.31 -13.91 45.28
CA THR A 94 -7.54 -12.98 46.13
C THR A 94 -6.43 -12.22 45.39
N GLU A 95 -5.75 -12.88 44.44
CA GLU A 95 -4.61 -12.28 43.71
C GLU A 95 -4.72 -12.38 42.18
N ALA A 96 -5.76 -13.05 41.66
CA ALA A 96 -5.87 -13.35 40.24
C ALA A 96 -7.33 -13.51 39.81
N PHE A 97 -7.57 -13.42 38.51
CA PHE A 97 -8.81 -13.87 37.87
C PHE A 97 -8.62 -15.32 37.42
N ILE A 98 -9.59 -16.19 37.70
CA ILE A 98 -9.49 -17.63 37.45
C ILE A 98 -10.60 -18.10 36.50
N ALA A 99 -10.22 -18.87 35.49
CA ALA A 99 -11.15 -19.65 34.67
C ALA A 99 -10.69 -21.11 34.57
N THR A 100 -11.63 -22.03 34.66
CA THR A 100 -11.38 -23.47 34.52
C THR A 100 -12.00 -23.94 33.22
N LEU A 101 -11.18 -24.48 32.32
CA LEU A 101 -11.57 -24.99 31.01
C LEU A 101 -11.47 -26.51 30.98
N ARG A 102 -12.32 -27.16 30.19
CA ARG A 102 -12.23 -28.58 29.91
C ARG A 102 -12.07 -28.76 28.39
N VAL A 103 -10.92 -29.29 27.99
CA VAL A 103 -10.53 -29.39 26.57
C VAL A 103 -10.02 -30.80 26.23
N PRO A 104 -10.11 -31.25 24.97
CA PRO A 104 -9.60 -32.56 24.58
C PRO A 104 -8.07 -32.63 24.72
N VAL A 105 -7.56 -33.74 25.24
CA VAL A 105 -6.13 -34.00 25.33
C VAL A 105 -5.51 -33.99 23.92
N GLY A 106 -4.36 -33.32 23.78
CA GLY A 106 -3.63 -33.15 22.52
C GLY A 106 -4.00 -31.92 21.71
N THR A 107 -5.05 -31.18 22.10
CA THR A 107 -5.43 -29.93 21.41
C THR A 107 -4.57 -28.75 21.84
N THR A 108 -4.38 -27.79 20.92
CA THR A 108 -3.74 -26.51 21.22
C THR A 108 -4.81 -25.51 21.66
N LEU A 109 -4.73 -25.05 22.91
CA LEU A 109 -5.57 -23.97 23.41
C LEU A 109 -4.96 -22.62 22.98
N ASN A 110 -5.65 -21.84 22.16
CA ASN A 110 -5.34 -20.46 21.85
C ASN A 110 -6.15 -19.54 22.75
N TYR A 111 -5.53 -18.57 23.41
CA TYR A 111 -6.23 -17.69 24.33
C TYR A 111 -5.58 -16.32 24.56
N GLY A 112 -6.36 -15.38 25.07
CA GLY A 112 -5.93 -14.09 25.58
C GLY A 112 -6.96 -13.48 26.52
N PHE A 113 -6.71 -12.27 27.02
CA PHE A 113 -7.51 -11.65 28.07
C PHE A 113 -8.12 -10.34 27.61
N LEU A 114 -9.40 -10.13 27.90
CA LEU A 114 -10.10 -8.87 27.65
C LEU A 114 -10.53 -8.25 28.98
N VAL A 115 -9.98 -7.08 29.28
CA VAL A 115 -10.32 -6.33 30.50
C VAL A 115 -11.37 -5.28 30.16
N THR A 116 -12.53 -5.35 30.80
CA THR A 116 -13.69 -4.49 30.49
C THR A 116 -14.01 -3.49 31.61
N LYS A 117 -13.57 -3.77 32.84
CA LYS A 117 -13.72 -2.86 33.98
C LYS A 117 -12.42 -2.77 34.78
N ASN A 118 -12.19 -1.60 35.37
CA ASN A 118 -11.11 -1.43 36.35
C ASN A 118 -11.53 -1.91 37.75
N ASN A 119 -10.58 -1.95 38.70
CA ASN A 119 -10.81 -2.41 40.08
C ASN A 119 -11.83 -1.58 40.89
N LYS A 120 -12.32 -0.45 40.35
CA LYS A 120 -13.42 0.34 40.91
C LYS A 120 -14.78 -0.02 40.30
N GLY A 121 -14.82 -1.01 39.40
CA GLY A 121 -16.02 -1.42 38.67
C GLY A 121 -16.45 -0.45 37.56
N ILE A 122 -15.60 0.53 37.21
CA ILE A 122 -15.90 1.49 36.13
C ILE A 122 -15.55 0.81 34.81
N GLU A 123 -16.50 0.84 33.87
CA GLU A 123 -16.28 0.38 32.49
C GLU A 123 -15.13 1.16 31.86
N ILE A 124 -14.22 0.43 31.23
CA ILE A 124 -13.13 0.96 30.43
C ILE A 124 -13.29 0.45 29.01
N GLU A 125 -12.67 1.14 28.05
CA GLU A 125 -12.54 0.58 26.71
C GLU A 125 -11.82 -0.77 26.81
N SER A 126 -12.36 -1.77 26.12
CA SER A 126 -11.95 -3.16 26.34
C SER A 126 -10.49 -3.34 25.90
N VAL A 127 -9.64 -3.76 26.84
CA VAL A 127 -8.21 -3.92 26.55
C VAL A 127 -7.86 -5.38 26.32
N TRP A 128 -7.38 -5.70 25.12
CA TRP A 128 -6.87 -7.01 24.74
C TRP A 128 -5.43 -7.21 25.24
N GLN A 129 -5.16 -8.33 25.89
CA GLN A 129 -3.80 -8.75 26.26
C GLN A 129 -3.49 -10.15 25.73
N GLY A 130 -2.56 -10.20 24.77
CA GLY A 130 -1.87 -11.40 24.31
C GLY A 130 -0.39 -11.40 24.72
N SER A 131 0.36 -12.39 24.27
CA SER A 131 1.82 -12.48 24.43
C SER A 131 2.53 -11.66 23.34
N GLY A 132 2.34 -10.33 23.33
CA GLY A 132 2.85 -9.44 22.27
C GLY A 132 2.04 -9.56 20.98
N ASP A 133 2.70 -9.66 19.82
CA ASP A 133 2.08 -9.87 18.50
C ASP A 133 1.43 -11.26 18.32
N GLN A 134 1.48 -12.11 19.35
CA GLN A 134 0.95 -13.48 19.32
C GLN A 134 0.04 -13.77 20.52
N ASP A 135 -0.98 -14.57 20.27
CA ASP A 135 -1.86 -15.11 21.31
C ASP A 135 -1.10 -16.08 22.22
N TYR A 136 -1.55 -16.24 23.46
CA TYR A 136 -1.03 -17.31 24.30
C TYR A 136 -1.49 -18.66 23.74
N HIS A 137 -0.59 -19.64 23.80
CA HIS A 137 -0.92 -21.02 23.43
C HIS A 137 -0.39 -22.01 24.45
N THR A 138 -1.18 -23.04 24.74
CA THR A 138 -0.75 -24.19 25.55
C THR A 138 -1.33 -25.48 24.98
N ILE A 139 -0.60 -26.58 25.08
CA ILE A 139 -1.07 -27.90 24.62
C ILE A 139 -1.66 -28.63 25.82
N ALA A 140 -2.92 -29.03 25.72
CA ALA A 140 -3.61 -29.76 26.77
C ALA A 140 -3.11 -31.20 26.85
N THR A 141 -2.15 -31.50 27.73
CA THR A 141 -1.60 -32.86 27.89
C THR A 141 -2.21 -33.60 29.07
N GLN A 142 -2.50 -32.89 30.15
CA GLN A 142 -3.10 -33.39 31.39
C GLN A 142 -3.68 -32.23 32.18
N ASP A 143 -4.30 -32.53 33.32
CA ASP A 143 -4.77 -31.50 34.25
C ASP A 143 -3.60 -30.62 34.69
N SER A 144 -3.74 -29.30 34.50
CA SER A 144 -2.66 -28.35 34.81
C SER A 144 -3.18 -26.95 35.14
N VAL A 145 -2.31 -26.17 35.78
CA VAL A 145 -2.55 -24.77 36.15
C VAL A 145 -1.58 -23.90 35.36
N VAL A 146 -2.10 -22.87 34.70
CA VAL A 146 -1.33 -21.88 33.95
C VAL A 146 -1.44 -20.55 34.68
N GLU A 147 -0.32 -20.05 35.19
CA GLU A 147 -0.26 -18.72 35.84
C GLU A 147 0.37 -17.70 34.91
N LEU A 148 -0.29 -16.56 34.75
CA LEU A 148 0.15 -15.43 33.94
C LEU A 148 0.04 -14.14 34.74
N GLU A 149 1.02 -13.26 34.57
CA GLU A 149 1.06 -11.95 35.21
C GLU A 149 1.04 -10.86 34.14
N ALA A 150 0.10 -9.92 34.27
CA ALA A 150 -0.01 -8.82 33.33
C ALA A 150 1.20 -7.90 33.43
N SER A 151 1.70 -7.45 32.28
CA SER A 151 2.63 -6.33 32.26
C SER A 151 1.91 -5.07 32.77
N THR A 152 2.41 -4.43 33.82
CA THR A 152 1.79 -3.33 34.58
C THR A 152 1.50 -2.03 33.80
N ALA A 153 1.68 -2.02 32.48
CA ALA A 153 1.53 -0.84 31.63
C ALA A 153 0.12 -0.64 31.05
N VAL A 154 -0.84 -1.56 31.29
CA VAL A 154 -1.97 -1.74 30.37
C VAL A 154 -3.26 -0.97 30.72
N ILE A 155 -3.53 -0.62 31.98
CA ILE A 155 -4.84 -0.04 32.36
C ILE A 155 -4.90 1.50 32.28
N ARG A 156 -3.83 2.17 31.83
CA ARG A 156 -3.75 3.63 31.79
C ARG A 156 -3.89 4.23 30.38
N LYS A 157 -4.96 3.89 29.66
CA LYS A 157 -5.35 4.51 28.38
C LYS A 157 -6.60 3.81 27.84
N VAL A 158 -7.66 4.54 27.50
CA VAL A 158 -8.04 4.79 26.10
C VAL A 158 -8.98 6.00 26.01
N ALA A 159 -8.65 6.90 25.08
CA ALA A 159 -9.58 7.68 24.28
C ALA A 159 -8.78 8.07 23.04
N ILE A 160 -9.07 7.46 21.88
CA ILE A 160 -8.53 7.90 20.59
C ILE A 160 -9.69 7.90 19.60
N GLU A 161 -9.95 9.10 19.06
CA GLU A 161 -10.89 9.37 17.99
C GLU A 161 -10.40 8.80 16.65
N GLU A 162 -11.34 8.42 15.78
CA GLU A 162 -11.05 7.96 14.42
C GLU A 162 -10.27 9.02 13.61
N PRO A 163 -9.31 8.62 12.76
CA PRO A 163 -8.58 9.57 11.93
C PRO A 163 -9.51 10.22 10.91
N ASP A 164 -9.50 11.54 10.88
CA ASP A 164 -10.33 12.39 10.03
C ASP A 164 -10.18 12.06 8.53
N LEU A 165 -11.28 11.62 7.92
CA LEU A 165 -11.42 11.24 6.51
C LEU A 165 -10.98 12.36 5.55
N GLN A 166 -10.99 13.62 5.99
CA GLN A 166 -10.57 14.79 5.21
C GLN A 166 -9.06 14.79 4.91
N LEU A 167 -8.24 14.24 5.82
CA LEU A 167 -6.79 14.29 5.69
C LEU A 167 -6.27 13.27 4.66
N LEU A 168 -6.89 12.10 4.59
CA LEU A 168 -6.63 11.11 3.53
C LEU A 168 -6.94 11.71 2.15
N GLN A 169 -8.04 12.47 2.03
CA GLN A 169 -8.43 13.13 0.78
C GLN A 169 -7.43 14.21 0.34
N ILE A 170 -6.85 14.96 1.29
CA ILE A 170 -5.84 16.00 1.00
C ILE A 170 -4.53 15.38 0.50
N THR A 171 -4.04 14.32 1.14
CA THR A 171 -2.83 13.60 0.71
C THR A 171 -3.02 13.01 -0.70
N LEU A 172 -4.22 12.49 -0.99
CA LEU A 172 -4.60 11.98 -2.30
C LEU A 172 -4.63 13.06 -3.37
N LEU A 173 -5.19 14.23 -3.05
CA LEU A 173 -5.22 15.40 -3.93
C LEU A 173 -3.80 15.89 -4.25
N PHE A 174 -2.91 15.93 -3.25
CA PHE A 174 -1.53 16.37 -3.43
C PHE A 174 -0.73 15.42 -4.32
N LEU A 175 -0.81 14.10 -4.07
CA LEU A 175 -0.11 13.11 -4.90
C LEU A 175 -0.67 13.09 -6.34
N THR A 176 -1.98 13.22 -6.49
CA THR A 176 -2.61 13.34 -7.81
C THR A 176 -2.12 14.60 -8.52
N ALA A 177 -2.04 15.74 -7.83
CA ALA A 177 -1.51 16.98 -8.38
C ALA A 177 -0.02 16.87 -8.76
N LEU A 178 0.79 16.17 -7.96
CA LEU A 178 2.20 15.93 -8.27
C LEU A 178 2.37 15.04 -9.50
N CYS A 179 1.61 13.95 -9.61
CA CYS A 179 1.60 13.09 -10.79
C CYS A 179 1.17 13.86 -12.05
N LEU A 180 0.11 14.67 -11.94
CA LEU A 180 -0.34 15.53 -13.04
C LEU A 180 0.69 16.59 -13.41
N PHE A 181 1.39 17.18 -12.43
CA PHE A 181 2.44 18.15 -12.65
C PHE A 181 3.66 17.54 -13.36
N LEU A 182 4.10 16.34 -12.93
CA LEU A 182 5.19 15.61 -13.58
C LEU A 182 4.80 15.21 -15.01
N ALA A 183 3.57 14.74 -15.22
CA ALA A 183 3.05 14.44 -16.55
C ALA A 183 3.01 15.71 -17.43
N ALA A 184 2.55 16.84 -16.88
CA ALA A 184 2.53 18.12 -17.58
C ALA A 184 3.94 18.61 -17.93
N LEU A 185 4.92 18.47 -17.02
CA LEU A 185 6.33 18.78 -17.28
C LEU A 185 6.89 17.94 -18.43
N VAL A 186 6.62 16.63 -18.45
CA VAL A 186 7.01 15.76 -19.55
C VAL A 186 6.36 16.22 -20.86
N ILE A 187 5.06 16.52 -20.87
CA ILE A 187 4.33 16.99 -22.06
C ILE A 187 4.89 18.33 -22.57
N VAL A 188 5.16 19.29 -21.67
CA VAL A 188 5.68 20.62 -22.01
C VAL A 188 7.12 20.54 -22.51
N ARG A 189 7.97 19.69 -21.90
CA ARG A 189 9.36 19.53 -22.35
C ARG A 189 9.46 18.78 -23.68
N VAL A 190 8.63 17.77 -23.91
CA VAL A 190 8.55 17.07 -25.21
C VAL A 190 8.08 18.01 -26.33
N ARG A 191 7.28 19.04 -26.01
CA ARG A 191 6.82 20.07 -26.96
C ARG A 191 7.79 21.22 -27.20
N ARG A 192 8.75 21.48 -26.29
CA ARG A 192 9.83 22.47 -26.52
C ARG A 192 10.94 21.99 -27.44
N ILE A 193 10.81 20.80 -28.04
CA ILE A 193 11.58 20.45 -29.23
C ILE A 193 10.85 21.09 -30.41
N PRO A 194 11.35 22.20 -30.99
CA PRO A 194 10.68 22.83 -32.11
C PRO A 194 10.82 21.88 -33.30
N ALA A 195 9.72 21.26 -33.72
CA ALA A 195 9.57 20.90 -35.12
C ALA A 195 9.49 22.23 -35.88
N GLN A 196 10.64 22.73 -36.33
CA GLN A 196 10.79 23.76 -37.37
C GLN A 196 9.61 24.74 -37.47
N MET A 197 9.42 25.60 -36.45
CA MET A 197 8.82 26.89 -36.75
C MET A 197 9.92 27.71 -37.39
N ASN A 198 9.82 27.84 -38.71
CA ASN A 198 10.51 28.81 -39.53
C ASN A 198 10.01 30.21 -39.14
N LEU A 199 10.27 30.63 -37.88
CA LEU A 199 10.09 32.00 -37.45
C LEU A 199 11.28 32.75 -37.99
N GLY A 200 11.02 33.52 -39.06
CA GLY A 200 11.98 34.48 -39.58
C GLY A 200 12.65 35.23 -38.44
N VAL A 201 13.97 35.28 -38.52
CA VAL A 201 14.91 35.95 -37.62
C VAL A 201 14.28 37.20 -37.00
N ILE A 202 13.79 37.10 -35.76
CA ILE A 202 13.53 38.29 -34.96
C ILE A 202 14.89 38.77 -34.49
N GLN A 203 15.35 39.86 -35.12
CA GLN A 203 16.57 40.59 -34.76
C GLN A 203 16.54 40.94 -33.27
N PRO A 204 17.61 40.64 -32.49
CA PRO A 204 17.64 40.80 -31.05
C PRO A 204 17.90 42.27 -30.64
N LYS A 205 17.05 43.21 -31.08
CA LYS A 205 17.26 44.65 -30.80
C LYS A 205 16.29 45.29 -29.80
N ASP A 206 15.20 44.63 -29.41
CA ASP A 206 14.24 45.20 -28.46
C ASP A 206 14.01 44.29 -27.24
N ARG A 207 14.91 44.37 -26.26
CA ARG A 207 14.63 43.88 -24.90
C ARG A 207 13.95 44.99 -24.11
N ARG A 208 12.63 45.13 -24.24
CA ARG A 208 11.84 45.91 -23.27
C ARG A 208 11.66 45.06 -22.00
N PRO A 209 11.68 45.67 -20.80
CA PRO A 209 11.44 44.93 -19.55
C PRO A 209 10.03 44.32 -19.59
N LEU A 210 9.91 43.05 -19.19
CA LEU A 210 8.60 42.40 -18.99
C LEU A 210 7.84 43.19 -17.93
N ASN A 211 6.84 43.98 -18.35
CA ASN A 211 5.87 44.55 -17.43
C ASN A 211 4.66 43.61 -17.32
N LEU A 212 3.93 43.72 -16.21
CA LEU A 212 2.77 42.89 -15.91
C LEU A 212 1.68 42.99 -16.99
N ALA A 213 1.58 44.14 -17.68
CA ALA A 213 0.63 44.35 -18.77
C ALA A 213 0.92 43.47 -19.99
N ALA A 214 2.20 43.25 -20.34
CA ALA A 214 2.59 42.34 -21.41
C ALA A 214 2.28 40.87 -21.08
N ILE A 215 2.36 40.48 -19.81
CA ILE A 215 1.99 39.12 -19.36
C ILE A 215 0.47 38.93 -19.45
N LEU A 216 -0.30 39.94 -19.04
CA LEU A 216 -1.77 39.91 -19.10
C LEU A 216 -2.30 39.93 -20.54
N ASP A 217 -1.67 40.70 -21.42
CA ASP A 217 -2.03 40.75 -22.85
C ASP A 217 -1.75 39.39 -23.54
N VAL A 218 -0.62 38.76 -23.22
CA VAL A 218 -0.33 37.38 -23.67
C VAL A 218 -1.34 36.39 -23.11
N ALA A 219 -1.74 36.51 -21.83
CA ALA A 219 -2.74 35.63 -21.23
C ALA A 219 -4.15 35.80 -21.84
N GLN A 220 -4.53 37.02 -22.24
CA GLN A 220 -5.81 37.30 -22.91
C GLN A 220 -5.84 36.83 -24.37
N GLN A 221 -4.68 36.73 -25.02
CA GLN A 221 -4.56 36.19 -26.38
C GLN A 221 -4.60 34.64 -26.43
N ILE A 222 -4.68 33.96 -25.28
CA ILE A 222 -4.81 32.50 -25.20
C ILE A 222 -6.28 32.11 -25.46
N ASP A 223 -6.56 31.71 -26.70
CA ASP A 223 -7.85 31.15 -27.12
C ASP A 223 -8.04 29.72 -26.54
N PHE A 224 -8.52 29.64 -25.30
CA PHE A 224 -8.77 28.39 -24.57
C PHE A 224 -9.59 27.34 -25.34
N PRO A 225 -10.65 27.70 -26.10
CA PRO A 225 -11.34 26.77 -26.99
C PRO A 225 -10.44 26.11 -28.02
N LYS A 226 -9.55 26.85 -28.69
CA LYS A 226 -8.56 26.26 -29.63
C LYS A 226 -7.53 25.39 -28.91
N LEU A 227 -7.10 25.75 -27.71
CA LEU A 227 -6.27 24.87 -26.89
C LEU A 227 -7.02 23.59 -26.50
N SER A 228 -8.30 23.64 -26.17
CA SER A 228 -9.04 22.41 -25.84
C SER A 228 -9.08 21.43 -27.03
N GLN A 229 -9.30 21.94 -28.24
CA GLN A 229 -9.38 21.13 -29.47
C GLN A 229 -8.02 20.59 -29.93
N GLN A 230 -6.93 21.33 -29.77
CA GLN A 230 -5.59 20.83 -30.11
C GLN A 230 -5.03 19.83 -29.09
N PHE A 231 -5.51 19.86 -27.84
CA PHE A 231 -4.88 19.13 -26.75
C PHE A 231 -5.59 17.79 -26.46
N ILE A 232 -6.91 17.74 -26.62
CA ILE A 232 -7.74 16.55 -26.36
C ILE A 232 -8.09 15.87 -27.68
N THR A 233 -7.15 15.12 -28.24
CA THR A 233 -7.47 14.16 -29.30
C THR A 233 -8.37 13.06 -28.75
N PRO A 234 -9.33 12.50 -29.52
CA PRO A 234 -10.21 11.42 -29.05
C PRO A 234 -9.46 10.24 -28.39
N ASP A 235 -8.27 9.90 -28.88
CA ASP A 235 -7.43 8.83 -28.33
C ASP A 235 -6.89 9.14 -26.92
N ARG A 236 -6.52 10.40 -26.67
CA ARG A 236 -6.07 10.86 -25.35
C ARG A 236 -7.23 10.91 -24.37
N LEU A 237 -8.41 11.32 -24.83
CA LEU A 237 -9.61 11.33 -23.99
C LEU A 237 -9.93 9.92 -23.48
N LYS A 238 -9.88 8.90 -24.35
CA LYS A 238 -10.07 7.49 -23.95
C LYS A 238 -9.08 7.07 -22.86
N LEU A 239 -7.80 7.39 -23.04
CA LEU A 239 -6.78 7.04 -22.04
C LEU A 239 -7.02 7.78 -20.71
N ILE A 240 -7.31 9.08 -20.75
CA ILE A 240 -7.61 9.87 -19.55
C ILE A 240 -8.81 9.27 -18.82
N VAL A 241 -9.91 9.00 -19.52
CA VAL A 241 -11.11 8.39 -18.92
C VAL A 241 -10.78 7.04 -18.26
N VAL A 242 -10.03 6.17 -18.93
CA VAL A 242 -9.62 4.87 -18.38
C VAL A 242 -8.78 5.05 -17.12
N LEU A 243 -7.75 5.91 -17.15
CA LEU A 243 -6.89 6.13 -16.00
C LEU A 243 -7.65 6.76 -14.82
N THR A 244 -8.56 7.69 -15.09
CA THR A 244 -9.44 8.29 -14.08
C THR A 244 -10.33 7.22 -13.44
N LEU A 245 -10.94 6.33 -14.23
CA LEU A 245 -11.76 5.23 -13.70
C LEU A 245 -10.94 4.26 -12.86
N ILE A 246 -9.76 3.84 -13.33
CA ILE A 246 -8.83 2.99 -12.56
C ILE A 246 -8.49 3.65 -11.22
N THR A 247 -8.18 4.95 -11.26
CA THR A 247 -7.84 5.73 -10.06
C THR A 247 -9.00 5.79 -9.08
N LEU A 248 -10.19 6.17 -9.54
CA LEU A 248 -11.38 6.29 -8.70
C LEU A 248 -11.76 4.95 -8.06
N VAL A 249 -11.80 3.88 -8.84
CA VAL A 249 -12.13 2.55 -8.33
C VAL A 249 -11.06 2.07 -7.35
N GLY A 250 -9.78 2.17 -7.70
CA GLY A 250 -8.71 1.71 -6.82
C GLY A 250 -8.67 2.48 -5.50
N LEU A 251 -8.85 3.80 -5.53
CA LEU A 251 -8.89 4.62 -4.32
C LEU A 251 -10.14 4.37 -3.46
N SER A 252 -11.27 3.98 -4.06
CA SER A 252 -12.46 3.60 -3.29
C SER A 252 -12.32 2.27 -2.55
N ILE A 253 -11.40 1.39 -2.99
CA ILE A 253 -11.25 0.05 -2.41
C ILE A 253 -9.96 -0.13 -1.61
N VAL A 254 -8.99 0.77 -1.75
CA VAL A 254 -7.66 0.61 -1.14
C VAL A 254 -7.72 0.46 0.38
N SER A 255 -8.65 1.14 1.06
CA SER A 255 -8.85 1.05 2.51
C SER A 255 -9.48 -0.27 2.97
N HIS A 256 -10.00 -1.08 2.05
CA HIS A 256 -10.60 -2.38 2.36
C HIS A 256 -9.60 -3.54 2.27
N TYR A 257 -8.36 -3.27 1.85
CA TYR A 257 -7.31 -4.28 1.87
C TYR A 257 -6.78 -4.46 3.29
N GLY A 258 -6.65 -5.73 3.70
CA GLY A 258 -6.11 -6.10 5.00
C GLY A 258 -4.60 -5.88 5.11
N LEU A 259 -4.06 -6.20 6.28
CA LEU A 259 -2.62 -6.16 6.53
C LEU A 259 -1.92 -7.30 5.78
N SER A 260 -0.77 -6.99 5.18
CA SER A 260 0.11 -8.01 4.62
C SER A 260 1.16 -8.44 5.64
N THR A 261 1.54 -9.72 5.63
CA THR A 261 2.59 -10.27 6.49
C THR A 261 3.93 -9.55 6.32
N ASP A 262 4.16 -8.91 5.17
CA ASP A 262 5.43 -8.24 4.85
C ASP A 262 5.47 -6.78 5.32
N GLU A 263 4.39 -6.22 5.87
CA GLU A 263 4.31 -4.79 6.20
C GLU A 263 5.02 -4.37 7.49
N PRO A 264 4.88 -5.12 8.62
CA PRO A 264 5.62 -4.79 9.84
C PRO A 264 7.14 -4.80 9.64
N PRO A 265 7.74 -5.83 9.01
CA PRO A 265 9.17 -5.80 8.66
C PRO A 265 9.53 -4.57 7.83
N GLN A 266 8.73 -4.19 6.84
CA GLN A 266 9.07 -3.04 6.00
C GLN A 266 9.00 -1.70 6.71
N ILE A 267 8.22 -1.56 7.77
CA ILE A 267 8.24 -0.36 8.61
C ILE A 267 9.51 -0.34 9.45
N GLN A 268 9.88 -1.47 10.05
CA GLN A 268 11.13 -1.59 10.80
C GLN A 268 12.36 -1.26 9.93
N MET A 269 12.37 -1.71 8.66
CA MET A 269 13.46 -1.40 7.71
C MET A 269 13.69 0.10 7.50
N VAL A 270 12.64 0.95 7.58
CA VAL A 270 12.81 2.41 7.46
C VAL A 270 13.67 2.93 8.60
N TRP A 271 13.38 2.48 9.82
CA TRP A 271 14.08 2.87 11.03
C TRP A 271 15.50 2.37 11.01
N ASP A 272 15.72 1.09 10.70
CA ASP A 272 17.08 0.56 10.68
C ASP A 272 17.95 1.23 9.59
N ASN A 273 17.36 1.64 8.45
CA ASN A 273 18.08 2.45 7.47
C ASN A 273 18.41 3.86 8.01
N PHE A 274 17.50 4.46 8.76
CA PHE A 274 17.74 5.75 9.40
C PHE A 274 18.85 5.63 10.45
N ASP A 275 18.79 4.62 11.30
CA ASP A 275 19.78 4.36 12.36
C ASP A 275 21.15 4.02 11.76
N LEU A 276 21.19 3.24 10.68
CA LEU A 276 22.44 3.02 9.93
C LEU A 276 23.03 4.32 9.38
N ILE A 277 22.20 5.21 8.82
CA ILE A 277 22.68 6.48 8.23
C ILE A 277 23.08 7.48 9.31
N ALA A 278 22.31 7.57 10.40
CA ALA A 278 22.48 8.56 11.46
C ALA A 278 23.56 8.14 12.47
N GLU A 279 23.57 6.87 12.85
CA GLU A 279 24.35 6.33 13.97
C GLU A 279 25.45 5.35 13.51
N GLY A 280 25.39 4.88 12.25
CA GLY A 280 26.35 3.90 11.73
C GLY A 280 26.10 2.48 12.24
N GLU A 281 24.95 2.24 12.88
CA GLU A 281 24.59 0.93 13.41
C GLU A 281 24.31 -0.07 12.29
N ARG A 282 24.91 -1.26 12.38
CA ARG A 282 24.67 -2.32 11.40
C ARG A 282 23.29 -2.93 11.63
N PHE A 283 22.61 -3.26 10.53
CA PHE A 283 21.37 -4.05 10.56
C PHE A 283 21.54 -5.31 11.40
N GLN A 284 20.61 -5.56 12.32
CA GLN A 284 20.60 -6.80 13.12
C GLN A 284 19.99 -8.00 12.37
N TRP A 285 19.61 -7.83 11.09
CA TRP A 285 18.79 -8.75 10.33
C TRP A 285 19.09 -8.70 8.83
N GLU A 286 18.64 -9.71 8.07
CA GLU A 286 18.86 -9.88 6.62
C GLU A 286 18.19 -8.79 5.73
N GLY A 287 17.69 -7.71 6.32
CA GLY A 287 17.06 -6.58 5.62
C GLY A 287 18.02 -5.74 4.78
N GLU A 288 19.33 -6.00 4.82
CA GLU A 288 20.36 -5.23 4.10
C GLU A 288 20.19 -5.18 2.58
N TYR A 289 19.47 -6.14 1.99
CA TYR A 289 19.21 -6.20 0.54
C TYR A 289 17.98 -5.40 0.09
N TYR A 290 17.31 -4.72 1.01
CA TYR A 290 16.07 -4.00 0.73
C TYR A 290 16.34 -2.50 0.53
N GLY A 291 15.93 -2.02 -0.64
CA GLY A 291 16.12 -0.63 -1.03
C GLY A 291 15.30 0.36 -0.18
N PRO A 292 15.89 1.45 0.34
CA PRO A 292 15.19 2.39 1.22
C PRO A 292 14.25 3.33 0.48
N VAL A 293 14.35 3.44 -0.86
CA VAL A 293 13.74 4.54 -1.64
C VAL A 293 12.22 4.64 -1.44
N PHE A 294 11.49 3.54 -1.61
CA PHE A 294 10.02 3.56 -1.49
C PHE A 294 9.58 3.77 -0.04
N ASN A 295 10.24 3.06 0.87
CA ASN A 295 10.00 3.13 2.31
C ASN A 295 10.21 4.55 2.86
N LEU A 296 11.27 5.23 2.42
CA LEU A 296 11.55 6.63 2.74
C LEU A 296 10.45 7.57 2.22
N ILE A 297 9.98 7.37 0.99
CA ILE A 297 8.91 8.20 0.41
C ILE A 297 7.61 8.03 1.21
N ALA A 298 7.23 6.80 1.54
CA ALA A 298 6.05 6.54 2.35
C ALA A 298 6.16 7.20 3.75
N GLU A 299 7.34 7.17 4.36
CA GLU A 299 7.61 7.81 5.64
C GLU A 299 7.53 9.35 5.56
N ILE A 300 8.06 9.95 4.50
CA ILE A 300 7.94 11.39 4.25
C ILE A 300 6.47 11.79 4.12
N VAL A 301 5.67 11.00 3.39
CA VAL A 301 4.22 11.24 3.25
C VAL A 301 3.53 11.14 4.61
N PHE A 302 3.87 10.14 5.42
CA PHE A 302 3.37 9.98 6.78
C PHE A 302 3.67 11.20 7.66
N HIS A 303 4.92 11.66 7.70
CA HIS A 303 5.32 12.82 8.49
C HIS A 303 4.65 14.11 8.02
N PHE A 304 4.54 14.29 6.70
CA PHE A 304 3.86 15.44 6.13
C PHE A 304 2.37 15.45 6.48
N GLN A 305 1.70 14.30 6.40
CA GLN A 305 0.31 14.14 6.81
C GLN A 305 0.12 14.49 8.29
N LYS A 306 0.99 13.98 9.16
CA LYS A 306 0.96 14.27 10.60
C LYS A 306 1.23 15.75 10.90
N TYR A 307 2.12 16.38 10.16
CA TYR A 307 2.38 17.81 10.30
C TYR A 307 1.14 18.65 9.93
N LEU A 308 0.46 18.29 8.84
CA LEU A 308 -0.77 18.97 8.43
C LEU A 308 -1.88 18.75 9.46
N SER A 309 -2.09 17.53 9.96
CA SER A 309 -3.12 17.27 10.98
C SER A 309 -2.92 18.12 12.22
N LEU A 310 -1.68 18.19 12.73
CA LEU A 310 -1.32 19.02 13.89
C LEU A 310 -1.45 20.52 13.63
N THR A 311 -1.38 20.96 12.37
CA THR A 311 -1.52 22.37 12.00
C THR A 311 -3.00 22.77 11.94
N PHE A 312 -3.89 21.84 11.58
CA PHE A 312 -5.31 22.10 11.39
C PHE A 312 -6.21 21.65 12.55
N SER A 313 -5.76 20.72 13.41
CA SER A 313 -6.48 20.37 14.63
C SER A 313 -6.13 21.35 15.74
N ASN A 314 -7.14 22.02 16.31
CA ASN A 314 -7.00 22.83 17.53
C ASN A 314 -6.88 21.98 18.80
N GLU A 315 -6.49 20.70 18.71
CA GLU A 315 -6.35 19.85 19.88
C GLU A 315 -5.18 20.32 20.76
N ASP A 316 -5.53 20.62 22.01
CA ASP A 316 -4.58 21.01 23.04
C ASP A 316 -3.52 19.92 23.23
N ARG A 317 -2.26 20.32 23.01
CA ARG A 317 -1.07 19.50 23.19
C ARG A 317 -0.87 19.18 24.67
N THR A 318 -1.59 18.20 25.20
CA THR A 318 -1.23 17.65 26.51
C THR A 318 -0.06 16.68 26.34
N PRO A 319 1.09 16.94 26.97
CA PRO A 319 2.22 16.04 26.89
C PRO A 319 2.03 14.91 27.90
N ASP A 320 2.18 13.70 27.37
CA ASP A 320 2.87 12.59 28.02
C ASP A 320 2.05 11.51 28.75
N SER A 321 2.61 10.28 28.69
CA SER A 321 2.22 8.98 29.27
C SER A 321 1.82 7.86 28.30
N GLN A 322 1.72 8.09 26.99
CA GLN A 322 1.33 7.05 26.01
C GLN A 322 2.52 6.48 25.22
N VAL A 323 3.19 5.41 25.65
CA VAL A 323 4.39 4.91 24.93
C VAL A 323 4.22 3.51 24.31
N SER A 324 3.52 2.55 24.95
CA SER A 324 3.39 1.18 24.41
C SER A 324 2.24 1.01 23.41
N LEU A 325 1.00 1.42 23.73
CA LEU A 325 -0.16 1.45 22.80
C LEU A 325 0.06 2.38 21.59
N LYS A 326 1.10 3.21 21.63
CA LYS A 326 1.48 4.02 20.48
C LYS A 326 2.11 3.20 19.37
N PHE A 327 2.73 2.05 19.62
CA PHE A 327 3.45 1.36 18.55
C PHE A 327 2.50 0.73 17.53
N GLU A 328 1.57 -0.13 17.98
CA GLU A 328 0.58 -0.78 17.11
C GLU A 328 -0.31 0.23 16.37
N ASN A 329 -0.83 1.24 17.08
CA ASN A 329 -1.63 2.28 16.45
C ASN A 329 -0.83 3.10 15.43
N ARG A 330 0.43 3.46 15.74
CA ARG A 330 1.32 4.12 14.76
C ARG A 330 1.62 3.21 13.57
N LEU A 331 1.76 1.90 13.81
CA LEU A 331 2.00 0.92 12.75
C LEU A 331 0.79 0.85 11.82
N LEU A 332 -0.42 0.71 12.37
CA LEU A 332 -1.67 0.70 11.62
C LEU A 332 -1.87 2.01 10.83
N GLU A 333 -1.63 3.17 11.43
CA GLU A 333 -1.69 4.47 10.73
C GLU A 333 -0.71 4.53 9.55
N ARG A 334 0.54 4.06 9.75
CA ARG A 334 1.54 4.00 8.68
C ARG A 334 1.11 3.09 7.56
N ILE A 335 0.55 1.92 7.89
CA ILE A 335 0.07 0.95 6.89
C ILE A 335 -1.10 1.54 6.09
N LYS A 336 -2.05 2.18 6.76
CA LYS A 336 -3.18 2.89 6.10
C LYS A 336 -2.71 3.94 5.10
N ILE A 337 -1.55 4.56 5.31
CA ILE A 337 -0.96 5.54 4.37
C ILE A 337 -0.15 4.85 3.27
N LYS A 338 0.54 3.75 3.59
CA LYS A 338 1.30 2.96 2.61
C LYS A 338 0.43 2.39 1.52
N HIS A 339 -0.79 1.93 1.80
CA HIS A 339 -1.66 1.34 0.79
C HIS A 339 -2.02 2.32 -0.35
N PRO A 340 -2.58 3.52 -0.08
CA PRO A 340 -2.81 4.54 -1.11
C PRO A 340 -1.52 4.93 -1.85
N VAL A 341 -0.40 5.09 -1.15
CA VAL A 341 0.88 5.45 -1.79
C VAL A 341 1.33 4.34 -2.76
N THR A 342 1.22 3.07 -2.35
CA THR A 342 1.54 1.91 -3.20
C THR A 342 0.65 1.89 -4.44
N PHE A 343 -0.65 2.13 -4.26
CA PHE A 343 -1.59 2.19 -5.38
C PHE A 343 -1.28 3.36 -6.33
N LEU A 344 -1.01 4.54 -5.80
CA LEU A 344 -0.65 5.72 -6.60
C LEU A 344 0.66 5.51 -7.37
N PHE A 345 1.65 4.83 -6.79
CA PHE A 345 2.85 4.40 -7.51
C PHE A 345 2.51 3.41 -8.63
N SER A 346 1.57 2.49 -8.41
CA SER A 346 1.12 1.56 -9.44
C SER A 346 0.47 2.26 -10.64
N LEU A 347 -0.13 3.45 -10.49
CA LEU A 347 -0.67 4.26 -11.59
C LEU A 347 0.36 4.55 -12.68
N LEU A 348 1.64 4.66 -12.29
CA LEU A 348 2.75 4.81 -13.21
C LEU A 348 2.86 3.61 -14.17
N ALA A 349 2.60 2.39 -13.70
CA ALA A 349 2.61 1.20 -14.53
C ALA A 349 1.55 1.27 -15.63
N TYR A 350 0.31 1.65 -15.29
CA TYR A 350 -0.78 1.76 -16.27
C TYR A 350 -0.48 2.80 -17.34
N ILE A 351 0.05 3.97 -16.96
CA ILE A 351 0.48 5.00 -17.89
C ILE A 351 1.59 4.47 -18.81
N SER A 352 2.55 3.76 -18.24
CA SER A 352 3.72 3.24 -18.95
C SER A 352 3.35 2.12 -19.93
N VAL A 353 2.48 1.18 -19.53
CA VAL A 353 1.94 0.16 -20.43
C VAL A 353 1.15 0.81 -21.56
N ALA A 354 0.31 1.81 -21.26
CA ALA A 354 -0.40 2.55 -22.30
C ALA A 354 0.56 3.26 -23.27
N GLY A 355 1.66 3.81 -22.76
CA GLY A 355 2.73 4.39 -23.54
C GLY A 355 3.44 3.38 -24.44
N LEU A 356 3.82 2.21 -23.91
CA LEU A 356 4.45 1.12 -24.64
C LEU A 356 3.55 0.59 -25.77
N ILE A 357 2.28 0.30 -25.47
CA ILE A 357 1.29 -0.08 -26.49
C ILE A 357 1.10 1.05 -27.51
N GLY A 358 1.13 2.30 -27.08
CA GLY A 358 1.10 3.46 -27.97
C GLY A 358 2.30 3.55 -28.93
N ILE A 359 3.49 3.10 -28.50
CA ILE A 359 4.69 3.03 -29.34
C ILE A 359 4.57 1.87 -30.34
N ILE A 360 4.12 0.69 -29.90
CA ILE A 360 4.10 -0.55 -30.71
C ILE A 360 2.93 -0.56 -31.69
N CYS A 361 1.72 -0.30 -31.20
CA CYS A 361 0.47 -0.44 -31.96
C CYS A 361 -0.08 0.90 -32.47
N GLY A 362 0.45 2.01 -31.95
CA GLY A 362 -0.05 3.36 -32.20
C GLY A 362 -0.93 3.89 -31.07
N ARG A 363 -0.95 5.22 -30.91
CA ARG A 363 -1.57 5.93 -29.77
C ARG A 363 -3.04 5.61 -29.53
N LYS A 364 -3.81 5.33 -30.59
CA LYS A 364 -5.24 4.94 -30.51
C LYS A 364 -5.51 3.68 -29.70
N TYR A 365 -4.51 2.83 -29.48
CA TYR A 365 -4.61 1.59 -28.71
C TYR A 365 -3.99 1.67 -27.31
N GLY A 366 -3.38 2.80 -26.92
CA GLY A 366 -2.71 2.91 -25.62
C GLY A 366 -3.63 2.65 -24.44
N TRP A 367 -4.85 3.19 -24.46
CA TRP A 367 -5.86 2.97 -23.40
C TRP A 367 -6.16 1.48 -23.17
N PHE A 368 -6.10 0.66 -24.22
CA PHE A 368 -6.40 -0.77 -24.14
C PHE A 368 -5.32 -1.50 -23.33
N GLY A 369 -4.06 -1.08 -23.40
CA GLY A 369 -2.98 -1.62 -22.57
C GLY A 369 -3.24 -1.43 -21.07
N ALA A 370 -3.71 -0.26 -20.66
CA ALA A 370 -4.06 0.02 -19.27
C ALA A 370 -5.25 -0.83 -18.79
N VAL A 371 -6.28 -1.01 -19.63
CA VAL A 371 -7.42 -1.90 -19.33
C VAL A 371 -6.98 -3.35 -19.19
N VAL A 372 -6.11 -3.83 -20.08
CA VAL A 372 -5.61 -5.20 -19.96
C VAL A 372 -4.86 -5.36 -18.64
N LEU A 373 -3.97 -4.43 -18.28
CA LEU A 373 -3.21 -4.50 -17.02
C LEU A 373 -4.11 -4.51 -15.77
N VAL A 374 -5.20 -3.72 -15.75
CA VAL A 374 -6.11 -3.69 -14.60
C VAL A 374 -6.87 -5.01 -14.42
N LEU A 375 -7.08 -5.74 -15.52
CA LEU A 375 -7.73 -7.03 -15.51
C LEU A 375 -6.79 -8.18 -15.11
N PHE A 376 -5.50 -7.93 -14.87
CA PHE A 376 -4.59 -8.92 -14.27
C PHE A 376 -4.77 -8.94 -12.75
N PRO A 377 -5.46 -9.95 -12.16
CA PRO A 377 -5.84 -9.91 -10.74
C PRO A 377 -4.62 -9.83 -9.82
N ARG A 378 -3.52 -10.47 -10.23
CA ARG A 378 -2.26 -10.45 -9.47
C ARG A 378 -1.68 -9.03 -9.40
N PHE A 379 -1.60 -8.31 -10.52
CA PHE A 379 -1.07 -6.95 -10.51
C PHE A 379 -2.02 -6.00 -9.77
N TRP A 380 -3.33 -6.10 -10.05
CA TRP A 380 -4.35 -5.30 -9.38
C TRP A 380 -4.31 -5.50 -7.86
N GLY A 381 -4.42 -6.73 -7.37
CA GLY A 381 -4.41 -7.02 -5.94
C GLY A 381 -3.14 -6.51 -5.25
N HIS A 382 -1.96 -6.85 -5.78
CA HIS A 382 -0.70 -6.40 -5.20
C HIS A 382 -0.53 -4.88 -5.22
N SER A 383 -1.20 -4.16 -6.13
CA SER A 383 -1.10 -2.70 -6.19
C SER A 383 -1.60 -1.98 -4.93
N PHE A 384 -2.40 -2.66 -4.09
CA PHE A 384 -2.98 -2.06 -2.89
C PHE A 384 -2.16 -2.29 -1.64
N PHE A 385 -1.55 -3.46 -1.47
CA PHE A 385 -0.97 -3.88 -0.18
C PHE A 385 0.47 -4.38 -0.29
N ASN A 386 1.07 -4.44 -1.49
CA ASN A 386 2.44 -4.90 -1.66
C ASN A 386 3.41 -3.72 -1.88
N PRO A 387 3.93 -3.12 -0.79
CA PRO A 387 4.82 -1.96 -0.84
C PRO A 387 6.19 -2.24 -1.48
N LYS A 388 6.54 -3.49 -1.81
CA LYS A 388 7.84 -3.86 -2.36
C LYS A 388 7.77 -4.21 -3.84
N ASP A 389 6.94 -5.19 -4.21
CA ASP A 389 6.84 -5.68 -5.59
C ASP A 389 6.14 -4.69 -6.50
N SER A 390 5.07 -4.04 -6.03
CA SER A 390 4.27 -3.16 -6.88
C SER A 390 5.03 -1.90 -7.30
N PRO A 391 5.72 -1.17 -6.41
CA PRO A 391 6.55 -0.04 -6.81
C PRO A 391 7.72 -0.45 -7.70
N PHE A 392 8.35 -1.61 -7.42
CA PHE A 392 9.39 -2.14 -8.29
C PHE A 392 8.88 -2.44 -9.70
N ALA A 393 7.76 -3.17 -9.83
CA ALA A 393 7.16 -3.48 -11.11
C ALA A 393 6.73 -2.21 -11.86
N ALA A 394 6.12 -1.24 -11.17
CA ALA A 394 5.72 0.03 -11.78
C ALA A 394 6.92 0.82 -12.31
N MET A 395 7.98 0.94 -11.52
CA MET A 395 9.22 1.60 -11.94
C MET A 395 9.95 0.82 -13.03
N PHE A 396 9.91 -0.50 -13.03
CA PHE A 396 10.49 -1.35 -14.07
C PHE A 396 9.80 -1.10 -15.41
N ILE A 397 8.45 -1.13 -15.43
CA ILE A 397 7.65 -0.86 -16.64
C ILE A 397 7.87 0.58 -17.11
N PHE A 398 7.91 1.55 -16.18
CA PHE A 398 8.18 2.95 -16.52
C PHE A 398 9.57 3.15 -17.12
N THR A 399 10.58 2.51 -16.55
CA THR A 399 11.95 2.56 -17.07
C THR A 399 11.98 1.93 -18.46
N THR A 400 11.31 0.79 -18.66
CA THR A 400 11.17 0.16 -19.99
C THR A 400 10.51 1.10 -21.00
N PHE A 401 9.43 1.77 -20.61
CA PHE A 401 8.75 2.77 -21.44
C PHE A 401 9.68 3.94 -21.81
N MET A 402 10.41 4.48 -20.84
CA MET A 402 11.34 5.59 -21.06
C MET A 402 12.53 5.17 -21.94
N GLY A 403 13.03 3.94 -21.79
CA GLY A 403 14.06 3.35 -22.64
C GLY A 403 13.57 3.21 -24.09
N ALA A 404 12.38 2.66 -24.29
CA ALA A 404 11.77 2.54 -25.61
C ALA A 404 11.56 3.91 -26.28
N TYR A 405 11.15 4.91 -25.50
CA TYR A 405 11.02 6.29 -25.96
C TYR A 405 12.37 6.90 -26.36
N LEU A 406 13.42 6.69 -25.55
CA LEU A 406 14.78 7.16 -25.81
C LEU A 406 15.38 6.50 -27.06
N LEU A 407 15.22 5.19 -27.24
CA LEU A 407 15.62 4.47 -28.46
C LEU A 407 14.92 5.04 -29.70
N GLY A 408 13.63 5.30 -29.61
CA GLY A 408 12.88 5.98 -30.68
C GLY A 408 13.38 7.41 -30.97
N HIS A 409 13.93 8.09 -29.96
CA HIS A 409 14.55 9.41 -30.12
C HIS A 409 15.91 9.31 -30.83
N TYR A 410 16.75 8.34 -30.46
CA TYR A 410 18.02 8.08 -31.13
C TYR A 410 17.82 7.71 -32.60
N ALA A 411 16.90 6.78 -32.89
CA ALA A 411 16.63 6.32 -34.25
C ALA A 411 16.21 7.45 -35.21
N LYS A 412 15.58 8.52 -34.70
CA LYS A 412 15.17 9.68 -35.52
C LYS A 412 16.29 10.68 -35.77
N LYS A 413 17.29 10.75 -34.90
CA LYS A 413 18.33 11.78 -34.95
C LYS A 413 19.54 11.38 -35.82
N GLY A 414 19.67 10.10 -36.16
CA GLY A 414 20.81 9.59 -36.94
C GLY A 414 22.13 9.66 -36.18
N ASP A 415 23.26 9.65 -36.92
CA ASP A 415 24.63 9.52 -36.39
C ASP A 415 25.18 10.77 -35.68
N ASP A 416 24.42 11.86 -35.65
CA ASP A 416 24.88 13.16 -35.13
C ASP A 416 24.72 13.29 -33.59
N LEU A 417 25.17 12.26 -32.86
CA LEU A 417 25.14 12.21 -31.39
C LEU A 417 26.21 13.11 -30.79
N LYS A 418 25.93 14.41 -30.69
CA LYS A 418 26.78 15.37 -29.97
C LYS A 418 26.47 15.32 -28.48
N LEU A 419 27.50 15.13 -27.64
CA LEU A 419 27.39 15.31 -26.19
C LEU A 419 27.23 16.82 -25.88
N GLY A 420 26.30 17.18 -24.98
CA GLY A 420 26.11 18.57 -24.54
C GLY A 420 24.72 18.82 -23.93
N PHE A 421 24.34 20.08 -23.71
CA PHE A 421 23.03 20.47 -23.18
C PHE A 421 21.91 20.35 -24.23
N ASN A 422 21.73 19.17 -24.81
CA ASN A 422 20.68 18.87 -25.77
C ASN A 422 19.66 17.87 -25.20
N SER A 423 18.48 17.78 -25.84
CA SER A 423 17.38 16.91 -25.42
C SER A 423 17.80 15.45 -25.26
N THR A 424 18.69 14.97 -26.13
CA THR A 424 19.15 13.60 -26.17
C THR A 424 20.00 13.29 -24.95
N THR A 425 21.00 14.12 -24.65
CA THR A 425 21.85 13.98 -23.46
C THR A 425 21.00 14.04 -22.20
N VAL A 426 20.07 15.00 -22.09
CA VAL A 426 19.16 15.11 -20.93
C VAL A 426 18.28 13.86 -20.77
N LEU A 427 17.67 13.35 -21.85
CA LEU A 427 16.87 12.12 -21.79
C LEU A 427 17.71 10.89 -21.42
N THR A 428 18.96 10.82 -21.90
CA THR A 428 19.90 9.74 -21.56
C THR A 428 20.27 9.79 -20.09
N THR A 429 20.60 10.97 -19.57
CA THR A 429 20.90 11.17 -18.14
C THR A 429 19.68 10.84 -17.28
N LEU A 430 18.48 11.29 -17.67
CA LEU A 430 17.25 10.96 -16.96
C LEU A 430 16.98 9.44 -16.96
N TYR A 431 17.21 8.76 -18.07
CA TYR A 431 17.11 7.31 -18.14
C TYR A 431 18.11 6.62 -17.19
N GLY A 432 19.37 7.07 -17.18
CA GLY A 432 20.38 6.56 -16.23
C GLY A 432 19.98 6.76 -14.77
N ILE A 433 19.42 7.92 -14.41
CA ILE A 433 18.88 8.20 -13.07
C ILE A 433 17.72 7.23 -12.76
N LEU A 434 16.81 6.99 -13.72
CA LEU A 434 15.70 6.06 -13.52
C LEU A 434 16.17 4.62 -13.30
N VAL A 435 17.17 4.16 -14.05
CA VAL A 435 17.80 2.84 -13.84
C VAL A 435 18.45 2.76 -12.46
N GLY A 436 19.15 3.82 -12.03
CA GLY A 436 19.73 3.91 -10.69
C GLY A 436 18.67 3.84 -9.59
N LEU A 437 17.58 4.60 -9.72
CA LEU A 437 16.45 4.57 -8.79
C LEU A 437 15.79 3.18 -8.74
N LEU A 438 15.54 2.57 -9.89
CA LEU A 438 14.96 1.22 -9.97
C LEU A 438 15.85 0.17 -9.30
N THR A 439 17.16 0.28 -9.51
CA THR A 439 18.16 -0.57 -8.87
C THR A 439 18.18 -0.37 -7.36
N GLY A 440 18.01 0.88 -6.91
CA GLY A 440 17.85 1.24 -5.51
C GLY A 440 16.54 0.79 -4.89
N ILE A 441 15.56 0.30 -5.67
CA ILE A 441 14.36 -0.40 -5.15
C ILE A 441 14.64 -1.90 -5.05
N ARG A 442 15.18 -2.52 -6.12
CA ARG A 442 15.68 -3.89 -6.10
C ARG A 442 16.81 -4.10 -7.11
N ILE A 443 17.71 -5.04 -6.78
CA ILE A 443 18.83 -5.44 -7.63
C ILE A 443 18.43 -5.89 -9.04
N GLY A 444 17.21 -6.41 -9.23
CA GLY A 444 16.69 -6.74 -10.56
C GLY A 444 16.63 -5.55 -11.53
N GLY A 445 16.65 -4.31 -11.01
CA GLY A 445 16.73 -3.09 -11.80
C GLY A 445 17.97 -2.99 -12.68
N PHE A 446 19.08 -3.66 -12.31
CA PHE A 446 20.31 -3.69 -13.11
C PHE A 446 20.08 -4.26 -14.52
N ILE A 447 19.07 -5.12 -14.70
CA ILE A 447 18.72 -5.70 -16.01
C ILE A 447 18.38 -4.60 -17.02
N MET A 448 17.85 -3.46 -16.56
CA MET A 448 17.47 -2.35 -17.45
C MET A 448 18.65 -1.64 -18.12
N ILE A 449 19.88 -1.85 -17.65
CA ILE A 449 21.08 -1.35 -18.34
C ILE A 449 21.21 -2.04 -19.71
N PHE A 450 20.94 -3.35 -19.76
CA PHE A 450 21.04 -4.15 -20.99
C PHE A 450 19.87 -3.94 -21.95
N PHE A 451 18.81 -3.24 -21.54
CA PHE A 451 17.69 -2.94 -22.43
C PHE A 451 18.08 -1.96 -23.56
N MET A 452 19.15 -1.19 -23.38
CA MET A 452 19.62 -0.16 -24.32
C MET A 452 20.72 -0.64 -25.28
N GLY A 453 21.31 -1.82 -25.05
CA GLY A 453 22.40 -2.40 -25.84
C GLY A 453 21.94 -3.63 -26.61
#